data_AF-A0A354K563-F1
#
_entry.id   AF-A0A354K563-F1
#
_cell.length_a   1.000
_cell.length_b   1.000
_cell.length_c   1.000
_cell.angle_alpha   90.00
_cell.angle_beta   90.00
_cell.angle_gamma   90.00
#
_symmetry.space_group_name_H-M   'P 1'
#
loop_
_entity.id
_entity.type
_entity.pdbx_description
1 polymer ?
#
loop_
_entity_poly.entity_id
_entity_poly.type
_entity_poly.pdbx_seq_one_letter_code
_entity_poly.pdbx_strand_id
1 'polypeptide(L)'
;MNFNIFPNNTPKPVRIFCYVTLGIFMLIGFALSSSFLRSSFGYFLLHLLYFFFIALIACVAIVVIWHTCIKAVRKATYTKLDADHNHSGWSAELAVIANNISPLPSPEDQAMTLFLKVMGEDYTDAEKYASHHAASTYPPRASASYYASMIRLAVMKGNFEKAHFFFREKSEMMDRAFEAQPDLQPEYRDYTDDALMYYQMAALLCLQNGETERVETYHRMAAFRLSRHCQSDQTYIPQLLGLAEQYAVHNTDIAYTLETQLRGEIEPAGASISPGCRSDYLRMLAQARLYANYIRKEEANLTERATPKVDMLKKDPAAGLLSSL
;
A
#
# COMPACT_ATOMS: atom_id res chain seq x y z
N MET A 1 11.00 -33.53 -10.84
CA MET A 1 10.03 -33.09 -9.82
C MET A 1 10.77 -32.23 -8.80
N ASN A 2 10.58 -30.91 -8.82
CA ASN A 2 11.04 -30.06 -7.72
C ASN A 2 10.08 -30.26 -6.55
N PHE A 3 10.46 -31.09 -5.58
CA PHE A 3 9.77 -31.15 -4.31
C PHE A 3 10.01 -29.82 -3.59
N ASN A 4 9.08 -28.88 -3.72
CA ASN A 4 9.05 -27.71 -2.86
C ASN A 4 8.65 -28.18 -1.46
N ILE A 5 9.66 -28.48 -0.64
CA ILE A 5 9.51 -28.87 0.77
C ILE A 5 8.88 -27.73 1.59
N PHE A 6 8.97 -26.49 1.09
CA PHE A 6 8.48 -25.30 1.77
C PHE A 6 7.30 -24.67 1.01
N PRO A 7 6.30 -24.12 1.72
CA PRO A 7 5.26 -23.30 1.10
C PRO A 7 5.87 -22.19 0.25
N ASN A 8 5.22 -21.85 -0.87
CA ASN A 8 5.72 -20.92 -1.89
C ASN A 8 6.11 -19.53 -1.34
N ASN A 9 5.65 -19.15 -0.14
CA ASN A 9 5.89 -17.86 0.49
C ASN A 9 6.93 -17.89 1.62
N THR A 10 7.63 -19.01 1.82
CA THR A 10 8.68 -19.08 2.87
C THR A 10 9.91 -18.28 2.43
N PRO A 11 10.40 -17.30 3.19
CA PRO A 11 11.56 -16.51 2.79
C PRO A 11 12.82 -17.36 2.62
N LYS A 12 13.72 -16.95 1.71
CA LYS A 12 15.01 -17.64 1.50
C LYS A 12 15.79 -17.85 2.81
N PRO A 13 15.90 -16.87 3.73
CA PRO A 13 16.61 -17.06 5.00
C PRO A 13 16.00 -18.18 5.87
N VAL A 14 14.67 -18.25 5.95
CA VAL A 14 13.96 -19.29 6.71
C VAL A 14 14.19 -20.67 6.10
N ARG A 15 14.18 -20.77 4.76
CA ARG A 15 14.53 -22.01 4.04
C ARG A 15 15.97 -22.45 4.33
N ILE A 16 16.92 -21.52 4.27
CA ILE A 16 18.33 -21.78 4.61
C ILE A 16 18.44 -22.31 6.04
N PHE A 17 17.76 -21.66 7.00
CA PHE A 17 17.78 -22.08 8.39
C PHE A 17 17.21 -23.49 8.58
N CYS A 18 16.14 -23.83 7.86
CA CYS A 18 15.58 -25.19 7.88
C CYS A 18 16.55 -26.22 7.27
N TYR A 19 17.22 -25.90 6.15
CA TYR A 19 18.23 -26.80 5.57
C TYR A 19 19.44 -27.01 6.48
N VAL A 20 19.91 -25.94 7.13
CA VAL A 20 20.98 -26.01 8.13
C VAL A 20 20.56 -26.89 9.31
N THR A 21 19.34 -26.70 9.82
CA THR A 21 18.76 -27.52 10.90
C THR A 21 18.72 -28.99 10.47
N LEU A 22 18.21 -29.30 9.28
CA LEU A 22 18.18 -30.65 8.73
C LEU A 22 19.58 -31.27 8.66
N GLY A 23 20.56 -30.52 8.14
CA GLY A 23 21.95 -30.96 8.03
C GLY A 23 22.59 -31.26 9.39
N ILE A 24 22.36 -30.41 10.39
CA ILE A 24 22.88 -30.60 11.75
C ILE A 24 22.29 -31.87 12.38
N PHE A 25 20.97 -32.06 12.34
CA PHE A 25 20.34 -33.24 12.91
C PHE A 25 20.75 -34.52 12.19
N MET A 26 20.93 -34.48 10.86
CA MET A 26 21.42 -35.63 10.11
C MET A 26 22.87 -35.96 10.44
N LEU A 27 23.73 -34.95 10.64
CA LEU A 27 25.13 -35.14 11.04
C LEU A 27 25.24 -35.71 12.46
N ILE A 28 24.47 -35.17 13.41
CA ILE A 28 24.37 -35.69 14.78
C ILE A 28 23.83 -37.12 14.76
N GLY A 29 22.74 -37.35 14.03
CA GLY A 29 22.13 -38.66 13.87
C GLY A 29 23.10 -39.67 13.30
N PHE A 30 23.86 -39.31 12.26
CA PHE A 30 24.89 -40.17 11.68
C PHE A 30 26.01 -40.48 12.67
N ALA A 31 26.55 -39.45 13.36
CA ALA A 31 27.62 -39.61 14.32
C ALA A 31 27.22 -40.54 15.48
N LEU A 32 26.04 -40.32 16.07
CA LEU A 32 25.52 -41.16 17.16
C LEU A 32 25.17 -42.58 16.68
N SER A 33 24.59 -42.69 15.49
CA SER A 33 24.15 -43.99 14.95
C SER A 33 25.31 -44.85 14.47
N SER A 34 26.46 -44.26 14.12
CA SER A 34 27.64 -44.98 13.62
C SER A 34 28.13 -46.09 14.55
N SER A 35 27.89 -45.95 15.86
CA SER A 35 28.16 -46.97 16.88
C SER A 35 27.38 -48.28 16.64
N PHE A 36 26.18 -48.21 16.08
CA PHE A 36 25.31 -49.36 15.81
C PHE A 36 25.71 -50.14 14.55
N LEU A 37 26.56 -49.59 13.68
CA LEU A 37 27.02 -50.30 12.48
C LEU A 37 27.75 -51.60 12.83
N ARG A 38 28.39 -51.66 14.01
CA ARG A 38 29.07 -52.86 14.51
C ARG A 38 28.10 -53.95 14.96
N SER A 39 26.90 -53.57 15.41
CA SER A 39 25.92 -54.50 15.96
C SER A 39 24.92 -54.96 14.90
N SER A 40 24.34 -54.02 14.13
CA SER A 40 23.44 -54.32 13.03
C SER A 40 23.13 -53.08 12.20
N PHE A 41 23.23 -53.23 10.89
CA PHE A 41 22.91 -52.18 9.92
C PHE A 41 21.45 -51.72 10.00
N GLY A 42 20.52 -52.62 10.36
CA GLY A 42 19.11 -52.28 10.50
C GLY A 42 18.86 -51.27 11.64
N TYR A 43 19.55 -51.44 12.78
CA TYR A 43 19.46 -50.49 13.89
C TYR A 43 20.09 -49.14 13.54
N PHE A 44 21.22 -49.14 12.83
CA PHE A 44 21.80 -47.89 12.30
C PHE A 44 20.78 -47.12 11.44
N LEU A 45 20.11 -47.81 10.51
CA LEU A 45 19.17 -47.17 9.59
C LEU A 45 17.92 -46.65 10.30
N LEU A 46 17.39 -47.41 11.26
CA LEU A 46 16.24 -47.00 12.07
C LEU A 46 16.57 -45.75 12.91
N HIS A 47 17.75 -45.72 13.52
CA HIS A 47 18.19 -44.61 14.35
C HIS A 47 18.47 -43.34 13.51
N LEU A 48 19.07 -43.50 12.33
CA LEU A 48 19.27 -42.40 11.38
C LEU A 48 17.92 -41.83 10.91
N LEU A 49 16.95 -42.69 10.61
CA LEU A 49 15.60 -42.32 10.20
C LEU A 49 14.84 -41.59 11.33
N TYR A 50 15.04 -42.00 12.59
CA TYR A 50 14.52 -41.29 13.75
C TYR A 50 15.04 -39.84 13.84
N PHE A 51 16.35 -39.64 13.67
CA PHE A 51 16.92 -38.28 13.64
C PHE A 51 16.42 -37.45 12.45
N PHE A 52 16.22 -38.07 11.29
CA PHE A 52 15.59 -37.42 10.14
C PHE A 52 14.17 -36.92 10.48
N PHE A 53 13.35 -37.73 11.15
CA PHE A 53 12.01 -37.32 11.56
C PHE A 53 12.03 -36.20 12.61
N ILE A 54 12.93 -36.25 13.59
CA ILE A 54 13.11 -35.13 14.54
C ILE A 54 13.46 -33.85 13.80
N ALA A 55 14.39 -33.93 12.86
CA ALA A 55 14.81 -32.78 12.05
C ALA A 55 13.63 -32.20 11.25
N LEU A 56 12.81 -33.05 10.67
CA LEU A 56 11.62 -32.65 9.92
C LEU A 56 10.59 -31.96 10.83
N ILE A 57 10.34 -32.50 12.03
CA ILE A 57 9.47 -31.88 13.03
C ILE A 57 10.02 -30.51 13.47
N ALA A 58 11.33 -30.40 13.70
CA ALA A 58 11.97 -29.13 14.04
C ALA A 58 11.82 -28.08 12.93
N CYS A 59 12.03 -28.48 11.66
CA CYS A 59 11.81 -27.60 10.51
C CYS A 59 10.35 -27.12 10.42
N VAL A 60 9.37 -28.02 10.63
CA VAL A 60 7.96 -27.65 10.66
C VAL A 60 7.69 -26.65 11.80
N ALA A 61 8.23 -26.89 13.00
CA ALA A 61 8.08 -25.98 14.14
C ALA A 61 8.67 -24.59 13.84
N ILE A 62 9.85 -24.52 13.22
CA ILE A 62 10.47 -23.24 12.80
C ILE A 62 9.55 -22.48 11.84
N VAL A 63 9.00 -23.16 10.83
CA VAL A 63 8.09 -22.54 9.86
C VAL A 63 6.80 -22.05 10.53
N VAL A 64 6.23 -22.82 11.46
CA VAL A 64 5.02 -22.45 12.21
C VAL A 64 5.28 -21.25 13.12
N ILE A 65 6.41 -21.25 13.85
CA ILE A 65 6.81 -20.12 14.71
C ILE A 65 6.98 -18.87 13.85
N TRP A 66 7.68 -18.96 12.72
CA TRP A 66 7.85 -17.85 11.79
C TRP A 66 6.51 -17.26 11.33
N HIS A 67 5.58 -18.09 10.86
CA HIS A 67 4.26 -17.63 10.42
C HIS A 67 3.46 -16.99 11.56
N THR A 68 3.53 -17.56 12.77
CA THR A 68 2.85 -17.02 13.95
C THR A 68 3.42 -15.66 14.33
N CYS A 69 4.74 -15.51 14.35
CA CYS A 69 5.42 -14.25 14.62
C CYS A 69 5.06 -13.18 13.58
N ILE A 70 5.09 -13.50 12.28
CA ILE A 70 4.65 -12.56 11.22
C ILE A 70 3.21 -12.13 11.47
N LYS A 71 2.30 -13.08 11.74
CA LYS A 71 0.88 -12.77 11.93
C LYS A 71 0.67 -11.83 13.13
N ALA A 72 1.41 -12.05 14.21
CA ALA A 72 1.38 -11.18 15.40
C ALA A 72 1.91 -9.78 15.09
N VAL A 73 3.06 -9.68 14.41
CA VAL A 73 3.63 -8.39 13.98
C VAL A 73 2.67 -7.64 13.07
N ARG A 74 2.13 -8.29 12.05
CA ARG A 74 1.15 -7.70 11.12
C ARG A 74 -0.08 -7.16 11.85
N LYS A 75 -0.61 -7.92 12.82
CA LYS A 75 -1.76 -7.48 13.62
C LYS A 75 -1.43 -6.23 14.44
N ALA A 76 -0.27 -6.19 15.10
CA ALA A 76 0.16 -5.03 15.87
C ALA A 76 0.37 -3.81 14.98
N THR A 77 0.98 -3.99 13.80
CA THR A 77 1.18 -2.92 12.84
C THR A 77 -0.14 -2.41 12.28
N TYR A 78 -1.11 -3.29 11.98
CA TYR A 78 -2.46 -2.89 11.56
C TYR A 78 -3.14 -2.00 12.62
N THR A 79 -3.11 -2.38 13.89
CA THR A 79 -3.68 -1.53 14.96
C THR A 79 -3.02 -0.16 15.04
N LYS A 80 -1.70 -0.10 14.83
CA LYS A 80 -0.97 1.17 14.79
C LYS A 80 -1.36 2.01 13.56
N LEU A 81 -1.48 1.37 12.41
CA LEU A 81 -1.82 2.00 11.14
C LEU A 81 -3.26 2.54 11.18
N ASP A 82 -4.19 1.80 11.78
CA ASP A 82 -5.56 2.24 11.99
C ASP A 82 -5.65 3.46 12.91
N ALA A 83 -4.93 3.43 14.04
CA ALA A 83 -4.90 4.55 14.99
C ALA A 83 -4.30 5.81 14.36
N ASP A 84 -3.21 5.67 13.60
CA ASP A 84 -2.54 6.79 12.93
C ASP A 84 -3.44 7.36 11.82
N HIS A 85 -3.97 6.50 10.94
CA HIS A 85 -4.87 6.93 9.86
C HIS A 85 -6.13 7.64 10.40
N ASN A 86 -6.76 7.12 11.45
CA ASN A 86 -7.94 7.77 12.04
C ASN A 86 -7.61 9.14 12.64
N HIS A 87 -6.36 9.37 13.03
CA HIS A 87 -5.90 10.64 13.58
C HIS A 87 -5.45 11.64 12.51
N SER A 88 -4.62 11.21 11.55
CA SER A 88 -3.94 12.08 10.57
C SER A 88 -4.44 11.96 9.14
N GLY A 89 -5.14 10.89 8.80
CA GLY A 89 -5.41 10.47 7.42
C GLY A 89 -4.14 9.88 6.78
N TRP A 90 -4.05 9.88 5.46
CA TRP A 90 -2.80 9.54 4.77
C TRP A 90 -1.69 10.50 5.18
N SER A 91 -0.53 9.96 5.55
CA SER A 91 0.62 10.73 6.01
C SER A 91 1.93 10.03 5.64
N ALA A 92 3.04 10.76 5.68
CA ALA A 92 4.36 10.16 5.50
C ALA A 92 4.66 9.13 6.61
N GLU A 93 4.20 9.40 7.83
CA GLU A 93 4.29 8.52 8.99
C GLU A 93 3.57 7.19 8.75
N LEU A 94 2.37 7.23 8.14
CA LEU A 94 1.61 6.03 7.79
C LEU A 94 2.40 5.13 6.83
N ALA A 95 3.09 5.72 5.86
CA ALA A 95 3.95 4.99 4.94
C ALA A 95 5.20 4.39 5.63
N VAL A 96 5.77 5.09 6.62
CA VAL A 96 6.86 4.54 7.45
C VAL A 96 6.37 3.35 8.29
N ILE A 97 5.17 3.43 8.85
CA ILE A 97 4.54 2.31 9.57
C ILE A 97 4.36 1.12 8.62
N ALA A 98 3.85 1.36 7.41
CA ALA A 98 3.64 0.32 6.39
C ALA A 98 4.94 -0.34 5.93
N ASN A 99 6.01 0.45 5.71
CA ASN A 99 7.31 -0.09 5.32
C ASN A 99 7.91 -1.03 6.37
N ASN A 100 7.51 -0.89 7.63
CA ASN A 100 7.96 -1.71 8.75
C ASN A 100 7.07 -2.93 9.02
N ILE A 101 6.07 -3.22 8.17
CA ILE A 101 5.16 -4.37 8.33
C ILE A 101 5.90 -5.71 8.27
N SER A 102 6.97 -5.80 7.47
CA SER A 102 7.76 -7.02 7.32
C SER A 102 9.25 -6.70 7.15
N PRO A 103 10.15 -7.43 7.84
CA PRO A 103 11.59 -7.31 7.61
C PRO A 103 12.01 -7.79 6.20
N LEU A 104 11.13 -8.55 5.53
CA LEU A 104 11.27 -8.97 4.14
C LEU A 104 9.95 -8.66 3.42
N PRO A 105 9.76 -7.43 2.90
CA PRO A 105 8.48 -6.99 2.36
C PRO A 105 8.17 -7.75 1.06
N SER A 106 6.94 -8.27 0.95
CA SER A 106 6.44 -8.88 -0.29
C SER A 106 6.26 -7.81 -1.38
N PRO A 107 6.09 -8.17 -2.66
CA PRO A 107 5.74 -7.22 -3.71
C PRO A 107 4.50 -6.37 -3.38
N GLU A 108 3.51 -6.95 -2.72
CA GLU A 108 2.30 -6.26 -2.26
C GLU A 108 2.61 -5.27 -1.13
N ASP A 109 3.43 -5.67 -0.14
CA ASP A 109 3.89 -4.75 0.92
C ASP A 109 4.66 -3.58 0.31
N GLN A 110 5.47 -3.84 -0.71
CA GLN A 110 6.27 -2.82 -1.38
C GLN A 110 5.39 -1.85 -2.19
N ALA A 111 4.44 -2.37 -2.96
CA ALA A 111 3.52 -1.56 -3.75
C ALA A 111 2.60 -0.72 -2.84
N MET A 112 2.12 -1.31 -1.75
CA MET A 112 1.36 -0.61 -0.72
C MET A 112 2.15 0.54 -0.07
N THR A 113 3.42 0.29 0.25
CA THR A 113 4.30 1.34 0.81
C THR A 113 4.47 2.50 -0.16
N LEU A 114 4.69 2.22 -1.45
CA LEU A 114 4.77 3.26 -2.47
C LEU A 114 3.46 4.04 -2.56
N PHE A 115 2.32 3.34 -2.60
CA PHE A 115 1.00 3.97 -2.63
C PHE A 115 0.84 4.94 -1.45
N LEU A 116 1.12 4.50 -0.23
CA LEU A 116 0.99 5.32 0.97
C LEU A 116 1.95 6.51 0.97
N LYS A 117 3.18 6.37 0.46
CA LYS A 117 4.09 7.52 0.26
C LYS A 117 3.50 8.56 -0.67
N VAL A 118 2.92 8.14 -1.79
CA VAL A 118 2.29 9.05 -2.76
C VAL A 118 1.02 9.69 -2.19
N MET A 119 0.21 8.94 -1.43
CA MET A 119 -1.00 9.49 -0.80
C MET A 119 -0.67 10.45 0.34
N GLY A 120 0.39 10.17 1.10
CA GLY A 120 0.94 11.05 2.13
C GLY A 120 1.77 12.23 1.61
N GLU A 121 1.81 12.44 0.28
CA GLU A 121 2.52 13.54 -0.40
C GLU A 121 4.05 13.56 -0.19
N ASP A 122 4.63 12.43 0.22
CA ASP A 122 6.07 12.23 0.36
C ASP A 122 6.69 11.87 -1.00
N TYR A 123 6.57 12.78 -1.97
CA TYR A 123 6.90 12.51 -3.38
C TYR A 123 8.39 12.25 -3.61
N THR A 124 9.26 12.90 -2.85
CA THR A 124 10.72 12.73 -2.96
C THR A 124 11.12 11.33 -2.55
N ASP A 125 10.65 10.85 -1.39
CA ASP A 125 10.93 9.47 -1.00
C ASP A 125 10.16 8.47 -1.83
N ALA A 126 8.95 8.79 -2.32
CA ALA A 126 8.21 7.92 -3.23
C ALA A 126 8.99 7.65 -4.52
N GLU A 127 9.59 8.68 -5.14
CA GLU A 127 10.44 8.50 -6.32
C GLU A 127 11.69 7.69 -6.01
N LYS A 128 12.37 8.02 -4.90
CA LYS A 128 13.53 7.25 -4.46
C LYS A 128 13.14 5.80 -4.25
N TYR A 129 12.04 5.54 -3.55
CA TYR A 129 11.52 4.21 -3.30
C TYR A 129 11.23 3.46 -4.61
N ALA A 130 10.47 4.07 -5.52
CA ALA A 130 10.16 3.48 -6.83
C ALA A 130 11.41 3.11 -7.65
N SER A 131 12.48 3.91 -7.58
CA SER A 131 13.74 3.62 -8.29
C SER A 131 14.46 2.35 -7.81
N HIS A 132 14.25 1.93 -6.55
CA HIS A 132 14.83 0.71 -5.99
C HIS A 132 13.95 -0.52 -6.20
N HIS A 133 12.70 -0.32 -6.61
CA HIS A 133 11.66 -1.35 -6.68
C HIS A 133 11.10 -1.45 -8.10
N ALA A 134 11.63 -2.38 -8.90
CA ALA A 134 11.19 -2.57 -10.28
C ALA A 134 9.96 -3.48 -10.37
N ALA A 135 8.85 -2.92 -10.87
CA ALA A 135 7.57 -3.63 -11.07
C ALA A 135 7.66 -4.82 -12.04
N SER A 136 8.73 -4.97 -12.83
CA SER A 136 8.92 -6.10 -13.75
C SER A 136 8.97 -7.46 -13.05
N THR A 137 9.20 -7.47 -11.73
CA THR A 137 9.24 -8.69 -10.91
C THR A 137 7.97 -8.89 -10.07
N TYR A 138 7.01 -7.97 -10.16
CA TYR A 138 5.82 -7.99 -9.33
C TYR A 138 4.72 -8.85 -9.97
N PRO A 139 3.87 -9.51 -9.15
CA PRO A 139 2.65 -10.10 -9.66
C PRO A 139 1.74 -9.02 -10.25
N PRO A 140 0.79 -9.37 -11.14
CA PRO A 140 -0.05 -8.40 -11.84
C PRO A 140 -0.75 -7.39 -10.91
N ARG A 141 -1.27 -7.84 -9.77
CA ARG A 141 -1.99 -6.95 -8.83
C ARG A 141 -1.08 -5.93 -8.13
N ALA A 142 0.10 -6.35 -7.69
CA ALA A 142 1.10 -5.44 -7.12
C ALA A 142 1.66 -4.48 -8.18
N SER A 143 1.82 -4.97 -9.43
CA SER A 143 2.20 -4.12 -10.57
C SER A 143 1.14 -3.04 -10.81
N ALA A 144 -0.14 -3.39 -10.77
CA ALA A 144 -1.20 -2.41 -10.98
C ALA A 144 -1.20 -1.30 -9.93
N SER A 145 -1.06 -1.66 -8.66
CA SER A 145 -0.90 -0.71 -7.55
C SER A 145 0.31 0.21 -7.73
N TYR A 146 1.44 -0.38 -8.13
CA TYR A 146 2.66 0.36 -8.41
C TYR A 146 2.45 1.39 -9.53
N TYR A 147 1.88 0.99 -10.67
CA TYR A 147 1.66 1.92 -11.79
C TYR A 147 0.60 2.98 -11.49
N ALA A 148 -0.47 2.64 -10.75
CA ALA A 148 -1.43 3.61 -10.25
C ALA A 148 -0.72 4.69 -9.41
N SER A 149 0.16 4.27 -8.50
CA SER A 149 0.97 5.18 -7.66
C SER A 149 1.92 6.02 -8.49
N MET A 150 2.56 5.44 -9.53
CA MET A 150 3.46 6.16 -10.44
C MET A 150 2.74 7.18 -11.31
N ILE A 151 1.52 6.88 -11.79
CA ILE A 151 0.68 7.84 -12.51
C ILE A 151 0.35 9.01 -11.60
N ARG A 152 -0.13 8.74 -10.38
CA ARG A 152 -0.42 9.79 -9.41
C ARG A 152 0.80 10.63 -9.10
N LEU A 153 1.92 10.01 -8.77
CA LEU A 153 3.19 10.69 -8.48
C LEU A 153 3.63 11.59 -9.63
N ALA A 154 3.53 11.09 -10.87
CA ALA A 154 3.85 11.87 -12.06
C ALA A 154 2.94 13.09 -12.21
N VAL A 155 1.63 12.95 -11.98
CA VAL A 155 0.68 14.08 -12.01
C VAL A 155 0.98 15.09 -10.90
N MET A 156 1.18 14.65 -9.65
CA MET A 156 1.41 15.57 -8.53
C MET A 156 2.74 16.33 -8.66
N LYS A 157 3.73 15.76 -9.35
CA LYS A 157 5.01 16.41 -9.65
C LYS A 157 5.01 17.22 -10.94
N GLY A 158 3.88 17.33 -11.65
CA GLY A 158 3.79 18.05 -12.90
C GLY A 158 4.41 17.34 -14.11
N ASN A 159 4.83 16.07 -13.98
CA ASN A 159 5.38 15.29 -15.09
C ASN A 159 4.28 14.52 -15.82
N PHE A 160 3.52 15.26 -16.59
CA PHE A 160 2.28 14.77 -17.16
C PHE A 160 2.44 13.85 -18.36
N GLU A 161 3.46 14.08 -19.18
CA GLU A 161 3.78 13.19 -20.29
C GLU A 161 4.08 11.78 -19.77
N LYS A 162 4.79 11.69 -18.63
CA LYS A 162 5.06 10.42 -17.95
C LYS A 162 3.78 9.78 -17.41
N ALA A 163 2.85 10.56 -16.86
CA ALA A 163 1.57 10.05 -16.39
C ALA A 163 0.75 9.46 -17.54
N HIS A 164 0.63 10.17 -18.67
CA HIS A 164 -0.02 9.68 -19.90
C HIS A 164 0.65 8.45 -20.47
N PHE A 165 1.99 8.43 -20.51
CA PHE A 165 2.73 7.26 -20.95
C PHE A 165 2.38 6.04 -20.12
N PHE A 166 2.44 6.13 -18.78
CA PHE A 166 2.06 5.01 -17.94
C PHE A 166 0.59 4.61 -18.10
N PHE A 167 -0.31 5.58 -18.16
CA PHE A 167 -1.74 5.31 -18.35
C PHE A 167 -1.98 4.54 -19.66
N ARG A 168 -1.49 5.05 -20.79
CA ARG A 168 -1.67 4.43 -22.11
C ARG A 168 -1.05 3.03 -22.19
N GLU A 169 0.15 2.85 -21.64
CA GLU A 169 0.87 1.58 -21.75
C GLU A 169 0.40 0.51 -20.75
N LYS A 170 -0.30 0.91 -19.67
CA LYS A 170 -0.62 0.02 -18.55
C LYS A 170 -2.10 -0.07 -18.19
N SER A 171 -2.98 0.79 -18.70
CA SER A 171 -4.41 0.81 -18.30
C SER A 171 -5.08 -0.55 -18.44
N GLU A 172 -4.94 -1.23 -19.59
CA GLU A 172 -5.57 -2.55 -19.80
C GLU A 172 -5.06 -3.64 -18.84
N MET A 173 -3.79 -3.54 -18.41
CA MET A 173 -3.22 -4.46 -17.43
C MET A 173 -3.76 -4.14 -16.04
N MET A 174 -3.84 -2.86 -15.68
CA MET A 174 -4.37 -2.40 -14.40
C MET A 174 -5.86 -2.72 -14.26
N ASP A 175 -6.67 -2.42 -15.28
CA ASP A 175 -8.10 -2.68 -15.31
C ASP A 175 -8.39 -4.17 -15.05
N ARG A 176 -7.72 -5.07 -15.79
CA ARG A 176 -7.83 -6.53 -15.59
C ARG A 176 -7.36 -6.98 -14.22
N ALA A 177 -6.28 -6.39 -13.70
CA ALA A 177 -5.74 -6.76 -12.39
C ALA A 177 -6.67 -6.32 -11.24
N PHE A 178 -7.24 -5.12 -11.31
CA PHE A 178 -8.21 -4.63 -10.32
C PHE A 178 -9.55 -5.35 -10.40
N GLU A 179 -9.98 -5.76 -11.58
CA GLU A 179 -11.18 -6.58 -11.75
C GLU A 179 -10.97 -7.99 -11.15
N ALA A 180 -9.83 -8.63 -11.45
CA ALA A 180 -9.53 -9.97 -10.95
C ALA A 180 -9.29 -10.01 -9.43
N GLN A 181 -8.62 -8.99 -8.89
CA GLN A 181 -8.35 -8.86 -7.47
C GLN A 181 -8.58 -7.41 -7.02
N PRO A 182 -9.77 -7.05 -6.53
CA PRO A 182 -10.09 -5.67 -6.16
C PRO A 182 -9.18 -5.10 -5.09
N ASP A 183 -8.90 -5.88 -4.05
CA ASP A 183 -8.11 -5.45 -2.89
C ASP A 183 -6.66 -5.97 -3.00
N LEU A 184 -5.67 -5.06 -2.94
CA LEU A 184 -4.25 -5.43 -2.96
C LEU A 184 -3.95 -6.34 -1.75
N GLN A 185 -4.36 -5.87 -0.58
CA GLN A 185 -4.32 -6.59 0.69
C GLN A 185 -5.63 -6.28 1.42
N PRO A 186 -6.60 -7.23 1.47
CA PRO A 186 -7.92 -7.00 2.05
C PRO A 186 -7.90 -6.45 3.48
N GLU A 187 -6.87 -6.79 4.26
CA GLU A 187 -6.69 -6.32 5.62
C GLU A 187 -6.37 -4.82 5.71
N TYR A 188 -5.87 -4.19 4.65
CA TYR A 188 -5.48 -2.77 4.63
C TYR A 188 -6.38 -1.92 3.73
N ARG A 189 -7.52 -2.45 3.30
CA ARG A 189 -8.42 -1.82 2.30
C ARG A 189 -8.80 -0.38 2.66
N ASP A 190 -8.94 -0.07 3.96
CA ASP A 190 -9.41 1.24 4.44
C ASP A 190 -8.34 2.34 4.25
N TYR A 191 -7.09 1.95 3.98
CA TYR A 191 -5.96 2.86 3.80
C TYR A 191 -5.35 2.78 2.40
N THR A 192 -5.61 1.70 1.66
CA THR A 192 -4.91 1.37 0.41
C THR A 192 -5.88 1.10 -0.72
N ASP A 193 -6.82 2.01 -0.95
CA ASP A 193 -7.74 1.91 -2.08
C ASP A 193 -7.17 2.49 -3.38
N ASP A 194 -6.13 1.83 -3.85
CA ASP A 194 -5.42 2.15 -5.09
C ASP A 194 -6.29 2.02 -6.34
N ALA A 195 -7.28 1.13 -6.33
CA ALA A 195 -8.24 0.97 -7.41
C ALA A 195 -9.15 2.21 -7.55
N LEU A 196 -9.74 2.68 -6.43
CA LEU A 196 -10.59 3.88 -6.45
C LEU A 196 -9.80 5.10 -6.90
N MET A 197 -8.61 5.30 -6.35
CA MET A 197 -7.70 6.37 -6.73
C MET A 197 -7.33 6.30 -8.22
N TYR A 198 -7.02 5.11 -8.72
CA TYR A 198 -6.74 4.90 -10.14
C TYR A 198 -7.93 5.24 -11.02
N TYR A 199 -9.14 4.74 -10.73
CA TYR A 199 -10.32 5.02 -11.55
C TYR A 199 -10.65 6.51 -11.62
N GLN A 200 -10.48 7.23 -10.51
CA GLN A 200 -10.66 8.69 -10.48
C GLN A 200 -9.68 9.41 -11.41
N MET A 201 -8.39 9.06 -11.35
CA MET A 201 -7.40 9.68 -12.23
C MET A 201 -7.56 9.24 -13.69
N ALA A 202 -7.93 7.99 -13.93
CA ALA A 202 -8.17 7.46 -15.26
C ALA A 202 -9.34 8.18 -15.93
N ALA A 203 -10.41 8.48 -15.19
CA ALA A 203 -11.52 9.31 -15.67
C ALA A 203 -11.02 10.72 -16.08
N LEU A 204 -10.22 11.38 -15.24
CA LEU A 204 -9.65 12.71 -15.56
C LEU A 204 -8.72 12.66 -16.79
N LEU A 205 -7.90 11.63 -16.93
CA LEU A 205 -7.01 11.45 -18.09
C LEU A 205 -7.79 11.14 -19.38
N CYS A 206 -8.83 10.32 -19.31
CA CYS A 206 -9.72 10.05 -20.45
C CYS A 206 -10.50 11.31 -20.86
N LEU A 207 -10.95 12.11 -19.90
CA LEU A 207 -11.66 13.37 -20.17
C LEU A 207 -10.78 14.33 -20.98
N GLN A 208 -9.48 14.41 -20.65
CA GLN A 208 -8.51 15.20 -21.40
C GLN A 208 -8.33 14.70 -22.84
N ASN A 209 -8.40 13.38 -23.06
CA ASN A 209 -8.27 12.79 -24.39
C ASN A 209 -9.59 12.83 -25.19
N GLY A 210 -10.67 13.38 -24.63
CA GLY A 210 -12.00 13.37 -25.26
C GLY A 210 -12.68 12.00 -25.29
N GLU A 211 -12.23 11.06 -24.45
CA GLU A 211 -12.71 9.67 -24.40
C GLU A 211 -13.92 9.53 -23.46
N THR A 212 -15.02 10.23 -23.75
CA THR A 212 -16.20 10.35 -22.86
C THR A 212 -16.80 9.00 -22.43
N GLU A 213 -16.83 8.00 -23.31
CA GLU A 213 -17.33 6.64 -22.99
C GLU A 213 -16.45 5.94 -21.93
N ARG A 214 -15.13 6.17 -21.98
CA ARG A 214 -14.19 5.62 -20.98
C ARG A 214 -14.29 6.35 -19.66
N VAL A 215 -14.55 7.67 -19.69
CA VAL A 215 -14.84 8.46 -18.49
C VAL A 215 -16.03 7.85 -17.73
N GLU A 216 -17.16 7.63 -18.41
CA GLU A 216 -18.35 7.00 -17.80
C GLU A 216 -18.05 5.61 -17.24
N THR A 217 -17.21 4.84 -17.93
CA THR A 217 -16.82 3.51 -17.47
C THR A 217 -16.02 3.58 -16.17
N TYR A 218 -15.00 4.44 -16.09
CA TYR A 218 -14.22 4.61 -14.87
C TYR A 218 -15.06 5.19 -13.72
N HIS A 219 -16.01 6.09 -14.00
CA HIS A 219 -16.98 6.53 -12.99
C HIS A 219 -17.82 5.40 -12.42
N ARG A 220 -18.34 4.51 -13.27
CA ARG A 220 -19.11 3.34 -12.80
C ARG A 220 -18.25 2.42 -11.93
N MET A 221 -16.99 2.20 -12.32
CA MET A 221 -16.05 1.40 -11.55
C MET A 221 -15.73 2.04 -10.18
N ALA A 222 -15.49 3.36 -10.17
CA ALA A 222 -15.29 4.13 -8.94
C ALA A 222 -16.52 4.10 -8.03
N ALA A 223 -17.73 4.28 -8.57
CA ALA A 223 -18.98 4.22 -7.82
C ALA A 223 -19.23 2.82 -7.23
N PHE A 224 -18.99 1.76 -8.01
CA PHE A 224 -19.09 0.39 -7.51
C PHE A 224 -18.11 0.14 -6.37
N ARG A 225 -16.86 0.59 -6.51
CA ARG A 225 -15.84 0.49 -5.46
C ARG A 225 -16.28 1.22 -4.19
N LEU A 226 -16.70 2.47 -4.36
CA LEU A 226 -17.14 3.36 -3.29
C LEU A 226 -18.38 2.85 -2.54
N SER A 227 -19.27 2.10 -3.21
CA SER A 227 -20.43 1.49 -2.54
C SER A 227 -20.08 0.55 -1.38
N ARG A 228 -18.81 0.12 -1.30
CA ARG A 228 -18.26 -0.72 -0.23
C ARG A 228 -17.64 0.08 0.92
N HIS A 229 -17.61 1.42 0.82
CA HIS A 229 -17.01 2.32 1.79
C HIS A 229 -18.01 2.82 2.83
N CYS A 230 -17.51 3.57 3.81
CA CYS A 230 -18.33 4.26 4.78
C CYS A 230 -19.24 5.34 4.14
N GLN A 231 -20.27 5.77 4.87
CA GLN A 231 -21.25 6.73 4.36
C GLN A 231 -20.62 8.09 4.01
N SER A 232 -19.59 8.52 4.74
CA SER A 232 -18.92 9.79 4.45
C SER A 232 -18.15 9.73 3.12
N ASP A 233 -17.46 8.62 2.85
CA ASP A 233 -16.79 8.40 1.56
C ASP A 233 -17.80 8.44 0.41
N GLN A 234 -18.92 7.72 0.57
CA GLN A 234 -20.01 7.72 -0.41
C GLN A 234 -20.61 9.11 -0.66
N THR A 235 -20.49 10.03 0.30
CA THR A 235 -21.03 11.39 0.21
C THR A 235 -20.02 12.35 -0.40
N TYR A 236 -18.78 12.36 0.09
CA TYR A 236 -17.80 13.40 -0.27
C TYR A 236 -16.95 13.04 -1.48
N ILE A 237 -16.54 11.77 -1.63
CA ILE A 237 -15.64 11.37 -2.72
C ILE A 237 -16.24 11.65 -4.12
N PRO A 238 -17.53 11.37 -4.41
CA PRO A 238 -18.11 11.68 -5.71
C PRO A 238 -18.13 13.18 -6.00
N GLN A 239 -18.39 14.01 -4.98
CA GLN A 239 -18.41 15.46 -5.14
C GLN A 239 -17.00 16.03 -5.35
N LEU A 240 -15.99 15.47 -4.67
CA LEU A 240 -14.58 15.82 -4.88
C LEU A 240 -14.09 15.45 -6.29
N LEU A 241 -14.57 14.31 -6.81
CA LEU A 241 -14.31 13.92 -8.20
C LEU A 241 -15.00 14.88 -9.19
N GLY A 242 -16.27 15.18 -8.95
CA GLY A 242 -17.01 16.17 -9.74
C GLY A 242 -16.35 17.55 -9.72
N LEU A 243 -15.77 17.95 -8.59
CA LEU A 243 -14.96 19.17 -8.49
C LEU A 243 -13.74 19.12 -9.41
N ALA A 244 -12.95 18.04 -9.37
CA ALA A 244 -11.79 17.87 -10.24
C ALA A 244 -12.18 17.90 -11.74
N GLU A 245 -13.35 17.38 -12.08
CA GLU A 245 -13.88 17.43 -13.45
C GLU A 245 -14.35 18.81 -13.88
N GLN A 246 -15.05 19.56 -13.02
CA GLN A 246 -15.43 20.95 -13.34
C GLN A 246 -14.18 21.79 -13.59
N TYR A 247 -13.15 21.55 -12.80
CA TYR A 247 -11.83 22.13 -12.99
C TYR A 247 -11.18 21.69 -14.31
N ALA A 248 -11.32 20.42 -14.68
CA ALA A 248 -10.81 19.87 -15.94
C ALA A 248 -11.48 20.46 -17.19
N VAL A 249 -12.79 20.72 -17.15
CA VAL A 249 -13.54 21.28 -18.29
C VAL A 249 -13.60 22.81 -18.29
N HIS A 250 -12.80 23.48 -17.45
CA HIS A 250 -12.72 24.94 -17.32
C HIS A 250 -14.00 25.64 -16.84
N ASN A 251 -14.87 24.94 -16.12
CA ASN A 251 -16.02 25.55 -15.46
C ASN A 251 -15.62 26.13 -14.09
N THR A 252 -14.74 27.13 -14.09
CA THR A 252 -14.09 27.64 -12.86
C THR A 252 -15.07 28.21 -11.84
N ASP A 253 -16.16 28.83 -12.29
CA ASP A 253 -17.17 29.40 -11.39
C ASP A 253 -17.96 28.32 -10.65
N ILE A 254 -18.34 27.26 -11.38
CA ILE A 254 -19.01 26.07 -10.81
C ILE A 254 -18.04 25.35 -9.88
N ALA A 255 -16.80 25.16 -10.29
CA ALA A 255 -15.76 24.52 -9.47
C ALA A 255 -15.51 25.30 -8.18
N TYR A 256 -15.37 26.63 -8.23
CA TYR A 256 -15.15 27.47 -7.05
C TYR A 256 -16.34 27.42 -6.08
N THR A 257 -17.56 27.44 -6.62
CA THR A 257 -18.79 27.33 -5.81
C THR A 257 -18.84 25.98 -5.10
N LEU A 258 -18.61 24.89 -5.83
CA LEU A 258 -18.60 23.53 -5.28
C LEU A 258 -17.48 23.34 -4.25
N GLU A 259 -16.29 23.87 -4.50
CA GLU A 259 -15.19 23.81 -3.55
C GLU A 259 -15.52 24.54 -2.24
N THR A 260 -16.11 25.74 -2.34
CA THR A 260 -16.50 26.53 -1.16
C THR A 260 -17.57 25.81 -0.35
N GLN A 261 -18.55 25.22 -1.04
CA GLN A 261 -19.58 24.40 -0.40
C GLN A 261 -18.96 23.19 0.31
N LEU A 262 -18.16 22.40 -0.39
CA LEU A 262 -17.52 21.20 0.17
C LEU A 262 -16.63 21.54 1.36
N ARG A 263 -15.86 22.62 1.29
CA ARG A 263 -15.06 23.09 2.42
C ARG A 263 -15.95 23.44 3.62
N GLY A 264 -17.04 24.16 3.39
CA GLY A 264 -18.03 24.53 4.41
C GLY A 264 -18.76 23.32 5.02
N GLU A 265 -18.84 22.19 4.32
CA GLU A 265 -19.40 20.95 4.84
C GLU A 265 -18.37 20.10 5.60
N ILE A 266 -17.15 19.95 5.05
CA ILE A 266 -16.11 19.05 5.57
C ILE A 266 -15.46 19.60 6.85
N GLU A 267 -15.14 20.89 6.90
CA GLU A 267 -14.45 21.49 8.06
C GLU A 267 -15.24 21.35 9.38
N PRO A 268 -16.56 21.66 9.42
CA PRO A 268 -17.37 21.52 10.64
C PRO A 268 -17.90 20.11 10.90
N ALA A 269 -17.71 19.13 10.00
CA ALA A 269 -18.22 17.75 10.14
C ALA A 269 -17.57 16.93 11.28
N GLY A 270 -16.84 17.55 12.20
CA GLY A 270 -15.97 16.88 13.19
C GLY A 270 -16.65 15.88 14.13
N ALA A 271 -17.98 15.83 14.20
CA ALA A 271 -18.72 14.80 14.94
C ALA A 271 -19.18 13.60 14.07
N SER A 272 -19.25 13.77 12.74
CA SER A 272 -19.74 12.74 11.80
C SER A 272 -18.64 12.03 11.03
N ILE A 273 -17.41 12.57 11.00
CA ILE A 273 -16.24 11.97 10.34
C ILE A 273 -15.01 12.00 11.24
N SER A 274 -14.11 11.01 11.10
CA SER A 274 -12.87 10.98 11.85
C SER A 274 -11.95 12.15 11.45
N PRO A 275 -11.06 12.62 12.35
CA PRO A 275 -10.08 13.65 12.02
C PRO A 275 -9.23 13.32 10.79
N GLY A 276 -8.87 12.04 10.64
CA GLY A 276 -8.12 11.56 9.49
C GLY A 276 -8.88 11.62 8.17
N CYS A 277 -10.11 11.09 8.12
CA CYS A 277 -10.95 11.18 6.92
C CYS A 277 -11.18 12.65 6.53
N ARG A 278 -11.40 13.54 7.51
CA ARG A 278 -11.51 14.97 7.26
C ARG A 278 -10.25 15.55 6.63
N SER A 279 -9.07 15.18 7.16
CA SER A 279 -7.76 15.56 6.59
C SER A 279 -7.64 15.12 5.13
N ASP A 280 -8.03 13.88 4.84
CA ASP A 280 -7.96 13.30 3.50
C ASP A 280 -8.91 13.99 2.52
N TYR A 281 -10.16 14.28 2.91
CA TYR A 281 -11.09 15.01 2.06
C TYR A 281 -10.63 16.43 1.77
N LEU A 282 -10.11 17.15 2.78
CA LEU A 282 -9.54 18.49 2.59
C LEU A 282 -8.30 18.45 1.69
N ARG A 283 -7.49 17.40 1.79
CA ARG A 283 -6.37 17.17 0.88
C ARG A 283 -6.86 16.95 -0.53
N MET A 284 -7.80 16.03 -0.76
CA MET A 284 -8.37 15.77 -2.08
C MET A 284 -8.99 17.04 -2.70
N LEU A 285 -9.67 17.85 -1.88
CA LEU A 285 -10.22 19.15 -2.28
C LEU A 285 -9.13 20.11 -2.77
N ALA A 286 -8.02 20.21 -2.04
CA ALA A 286 -6.87 21.02 -2.46
C ALA A 286 -6.22 20.48 -3.75
N GLN A 287 -6.14 19.16 -3.88
CA GLN A 287 -5.53 18.50 -5.03
C GLN A 287 -6.38 18.62 -6.31
N ALA A 288 -7.71 18.76 -6.21
CA ALA A 288 -8.59 18.97 -7.37
C ALA A 288 -8.12 20.15 -8.25
N ARG A 289 -7.60 21.22 -7.63
CA ARG A 289 -7.00 22.36 -8.35
C ARG A 289 -5.68 22.02 -9.05
N LEU A 290 -4.86 21.17 -8.46
CA LEU A 290 -3.60 20.72 -9.06
C LEU A 290 -3.88 19.88 -10.32
N TYR A 291 -4.86 18.99 -10.23
CA TYR A 291 -5.38 18.26 -11.40
C TYR A 291 -5.96 19.18 -12.49
N ALA A 292 -6.50 20.35 -12.11
CA ALA A 292 -6.95 21.40 -13.04
C ALA A 292 -5.80 22.12 -13.76
N ASN A 293 -4.80 22.55 -12.98
CA ASN A 293 -3.65 23.32 -13.49
C ASN A 293 -2.81 22.49 -14.46
N TYR A 294 -2.75 21.17 -14.22
CA TYR A 294 -2.28 20.21 -15.20
C TYR A 294 -2.93 20.39 -16.58
N ILE A 295 -4.26 20.42 -16.62
CA ILE A 295 -5.03 20.44 -17.88
C ILE A 295 -4.79 21.72 -18.69
N ARG A 296 -4.39 22.81 -18.00
CA ARG A 296 -4.07 24.10 -18.63
C ARG A 296 -2.74 24.14 -19.37
N LYS A 297 -1.85 23.15 -19.23
CA LYS A 297 -0.42 23.24 -19.65
C LYS A 297 0.27 24.53 -19.17
N GLU A 298 -0.20 25.13 -18.09
CA GLU A 298 0.43 26.33 -17.55
C GLU A 298 1.61 25.90 -16.67
N GLU A 299 2.82 26.02 -17.23
CA GLU A 299 4.09 25.82 -16.49
C GLU A 299 4.33 26.87 -15.39
N ALA A 300 3.52 27.93 -15.35
CA ALA A 300 3.74 29.06 -14.47
C ALA A 300 3.01 28.89 -13.12
N ASN A 301 3.79 28.63 -12.07
CA ASN A 301 3.43 28.70 -10.64
C ASN A 301 2.94 27.42 -9.95
N LEU A 302 3.44 26.25 -10.37
CA LEU A 302 3.56 25.11 -9.47
C LEU A 302 4.82 25.25 -8.58
N THR A 303 5.01 26.42 -7.95
CA THR A 303 5.86 26.45 -6.74
C THR A 303 5.19 25.50 -5.77
N GLU A 304 5.84 24.39 -5.45
CA GLU A 304 5.63 23.53 -4.28
C GLU A 304 4.78 24.27 -3.24
N ARG A 305 3.46 24.16 -3.35
CA ARG A 305 2.64 24.32 -2.16
C ARG A 305 2.83 23.01 -1.46
N ALA A 306 3.92 22.95 -0.70
CA ALA A 306 3.91 22.25 0.58
C ALA A 306 2.52 22.54 1.14
N THR A 307 1.71 21.50 1.24
CA THR A 307 0.54 21.52 2.10
C THR A 307 0.94 22.26 3.38
N PRO A 308 0.09 23.14 3.93
CA PRO A 308 0.39 23.66 5.25
C PRO A 308 0.68 22.43 6.09
N LYS A 309 1.90 22.32 6.63
CA LYS A 309 2.14 21.43 7.75
C LYS A 309 1.01 21.78 8.69
N VAL A 310 0.03 20.90 8.80
CA VAL A 310 -0.85 20.94 9.95
C VAL A 310 0.16 20.77 11.06
N ASP A 311 0.50 21.87 11.74
CA ASP A 311 1.27 21.86 12.97
C ASP A 311 0.39 21.09 13.97
N MET A 312 0.38 19.77 13.81
CA MET A 312 -0.17 18.85 14.76
C MET A 312 0.77 18.94 15.95
N LEU A 313 0.29 19.70 16.93
CA LEU A 313 0.82 19.83 18.27
C LEU A 313 2.07 20.71 18.37
N LYS A 314 1.83 21.99 18.66
CA LYS A 314 2.59 22.63 19.74
C LYS A 314 2.57 21.66 20.93
N LYS A 315 3.70 21.01 21.12
CA LYS A 315 4.02 20.23 22.32
C LYS A 315 3.72 21.12 23.52
N ASP A 316 2.74 20.74 24.34
CA ASP A 316 2.50 21.40 25.61
C ASP A 316 3.83 21.41 26.40
N PRO A 317 4.34 22.57 26.85
CA PRO A 317 5.55 22.63 27.66
C PRO A 317 5.35 22.03 29.08
N ALA A 318 4.19 21.46 29.38
CA ALA A 318 3.87 20.90 30.69
C ALA A 318 4.41 19.47 30.93
N ALA A 319 5.01 18.81 29.93
CA ALA A 319 5.59 17.47 30.11
C ALA A 319 7.03 17.46 30.70
N GLY A 320 7.51 18.61 31.20
CA GLY A 320 8.84 18.78 31.79
C GLY A 320 8.93 18.62 33.31
N LEU A 321 7.90 18.10 33.99
CA LEU A 321 7.83 18.11 35.46
C LEU A 321 7.55 16.76 36.15
N LEU A 322 7.84 15.63 35.48
CA LEU A 322 7.75 14.30 36.10
C LEU A 322 8.99 13.42 35.85
N SER A 323 10.17 14.01 35.63
CA SER A 323 11.45 13.28 35.64
C SER A 323 12.31 13.55 36.88
N SER A 324 11.70 13.99 37.98
CA SER A 324 12.36 14.05 39.29
C SER A 324 11.37 13.81 40.42
N LEU A 325 10.89 12.56 40.54
CA LEU A 325 10.51 11.90 41.80
C LEU A 325 10.68 10.40 41.63
#